data_AF-A0A348UXJ0-F1
#
_entry.id   AF-A0A348UXJ0-F1
#
_cell.length_a   1.000
_cell.length_b   1.000
_cell.length_c   1.000
_cell.angle_alpha   90.00
_cell.angle_beta   90.00
_cell.angle_gamma   90.00
#
_symmetry.space_group_name_H-M   'P 1'
#
loop_
_entity.id
_entity.type
_entity.pdbx_description
1 polymer ?
#
loop_
_entity_poly.entity_id
_entity_poly.type
_entity_poly.pdbx_seq_one_letter_code
_entity_poly.pdbx_strand_id
1 'polypeptide(L)'
;MTTQMIMSVFTLIIYLIIIFVFNKARIKYAGGKVGKVINLILVTVCLLFIADYVTILGNFVSQEILETIRALFRTAALSFLAYGGSKVANS
;
A
#
# COMPACT_ATOMS: atom_id res chain seq x y z
N MET A 1 -18.02 -2.15 -19.09
CA MET A 1 -17.08 -2.47 -17.98
C MET A 1 -17.91 -2.98 -16.81
N THR A 2 -17.47 -4.04 -16.13
CA THR A 2 -18.16 -4.53 -14.92
C THR A 2 -17.89 -3.58 -13.74
N THR A 3 -18.82 -3.50 -12.78
CA THR A 3 -18.68 -2.63 -11.58
C THR A 3 -17.38 -2.90 -10.83
N GLN A 4 -16.98 -4.17 -10.70
CA GLN A 4 -15.72 -4.56 -10.07
C GLN A 4 -14.50 -4.00 -10.81
N MET A 5 -14.49 -4.06 -12.14
CA MET A 5 -13.39 -3.54 -12.95
C MET A 5 -13.26 -2.02 -12.83
N ILE A 6 -14.39 -1.30 -12.79
CA ILE A 6 -14.40 0.15 -12.56
C ILE A 6 -13.80 0.46 -11.18
N MET A 7 -14.26 -0.22 -10.12
CA MET A 7 -13.73 -0.01 -8.77
C MET A 7 -12.24 -0.31 -8.68
N SER A 8 -11.77 -1.40 -9.28
CA SER A 8 -10.33 -1.70 -9.35
C SER A 8 -9.57 -0.57 -10.04
N VAL A 9 -9.95 -0.15 -11.25
CA VAL A 9 -9.24 0.92 -11.98
C VAL A 9 -9.24 2.24 -11.20
N PHE A 10 -10.34 2.63 -10.57
CA PHE A 10 -10.35 3.83 -9.71
C PHE A 10 -9.41 3.69 -8.53
N THR A 11 -9.38 2.53 -7.88
CA THR A 11 -8.48 2.23 -6.77
C THR A 11 -7.02 2.24 -7.22
N LEU A 12 -6.71 1.78 -8.44
CA LEU A 12 -5.39 1.88 -9.06
C LEU A 12 -4.93 3.33 -9.11
N ILE A 13 -5.77 4.20 -9.67
CA ILE A 13 -5.47 5.60 -9.89
C ILE A 13 -5.22 6.29 -8.55
N ILE A 14 -6.03 6.01 -7.53
CA ILE A 14 -5.84 6.55 -6.18
C ILE A 14 -4.48 6.10 -5.62
N TYR A 15 -4.13 4.82 -5.72
CA TYR A 15 -2.82 4.35 -5.26
C TYR A 15 -1.66 5.04 -5.98
N LEU A 16 -1.75 5.20 -7.30
CA LEU A 16 -0.73 5.90 -8.09
C LEU A 16 -0.59 7.38 -7.68
N ILE A 17 -1.71 8.06 -7.44
CA ILE A 17 -1.72 9.46 -6.96
C ILE A 17 -1.03 9.55 -5.60
N ILE A 18 -1.39 8.66 -4.66
CA ILE A 18 -0.80 8.63 -3.32
C ILE A 18 0.71 8.42 -3.44
N ILE A 19 1.15 7.38 -4.15
CA ILE A 19 2.58 7.08 -4.33
C ILE A 19 3.30 8.29 -4.95
N PHE A 20 2.75 8.89 -5.99
CA PHE A 20 3.37 10.03 -6.67
C PHE A 20 3.50 11.27 -5.76
N VAL A 21 2.40 11.68 -5.12
CA VAL A 21 2.36 12.86 -4.25
C VAL A 21 3.28 12.68 -3.04
N PHE A 22 3.20 11.53 -2.37
CA PHE A 22 4.05 11.24 -1.21
C PHE A 22 5.51 11.04 -1.59
N ASN A 23 5.83 10.49 -2.77
CA ASN A 23 7.21 10.41 -3.22
C ASN A 23 7.81 11.79 -3.49
N LYS A 24 7.04 12.71 -4.09
CA LYS A 24 7.46 14.11 -4.24
C LYS A 24 7.66 14.79 -2.89
N ALA A 25 6.77 14.55 -1.92
CA ALA A 25 6.93 15.04 -0.56
C ALA A 25 8.16 14.44 0.14
N ARG A 26 8.47 13.15 -0.07
CA ARG A 26 9.64 12.46 0.50
C ARG A 26 10.94 13.19 0.17
N ILE A 27 11.10 13.61 -1.09
CA ILE A 27 12.28 14.33 -1.56
C ILE A 27 12.37 15.70 -0.87
N LYS A 28 11.23 16.40 -0.71
CA LYS A 28 11.17 17.72 -0.06
C LYS A 28 11.46 17.68 1.44
N TYR A 29 11.04 16.62 2.13
CA TYR A 29 11.18 16.47 3.59
C TYR A 29 12.21 15.41 3.99
N ALA A 30 13.21 15.19 3.15
CA ALA A 30 14.24 14.17 3.36
C ALA A 30 14.95 14.34 4.72
N GLY A 31 15.14 13.23 5.44
CA GLY A 31 15.89 13.18 6.71
C GLY A 31 15.12 13.61 7.98
N GLY A 32 14.01 14.35 7.87
CA GLY A 32 13.21 14.79 9.03
C GLY A 32 12.23 13.73 9.54
N LYS A 33 11.62 13.98 10.71
CA LYS A 33 10.51 13.14 11.25
C LYS A 33 9.37 13.00 10.23
N VAL A 34 9.04 14.10 9.54
CA VAL A 34 8.04 14.13 8.45
C VAL A 34 8.44 13.18 7.31
N GLY A 35 9.72 13.15 6.90
CA GLY A 35 10.22 12.21 5.91
C GLY A 35 10.08 10.74 6.32
N LYS A 36 10.28 10.44 7.62
CA LYS A 36 10.06 9.09 8.16
C LYS A 36 8.58 8.69 8.10
N VAL A 37 7.65 9.59 8.45
CA VAL A 37 6.20 9.36 8.30
C VAL A 37 5.83 9.12 6.84
N ILE A 38 6.33 9.95 5.92
CA ILE A 38 6.07 9.80 4.48
C ILE A 38 6.59 8.44 3.98
N ASN A 39 7.78 8.04 4.40
CA ASN A 39 8.35 6.75 4.02
C ASN A 39 7.49 5.59 4.54
N LEU A 40 6.94 5.71 5.75
CA LEU A 40 6.03 4.73 6.30
C LEU A 40 4.74 4.62 5.47
N ILE A 41 4.13 5.76 5.13
CA ILE A 41 2.92 5.80 4.29
C ILE A 41 3.19 5.14 2.93
N LEU A 42 4.32 5.45 2.30
CA LEU A 42 4.70 4.84 1.02
C LEU A 42 4.81 3.31 1.11
N VAL A 43 5.48 2.78 2.15
CA VAL A 43 5.60 1.33 2.35
C VAL A 43 4.24 0.68 2.57
N THR A 44 3.42 1.24 3.45
CA THR A 44 2.06 0.74 3.73
C THR A 44 1.21 0.72 2.47
N VAL A 45 1.23 1.80 1.68
CA VAL A 45 0.45 1.92 0.45
C VAL A 45 0.92 0.92 -0.61
N CYS A 46 2.23 0.70 -0.74
CA CYS A 46 2.77 -0.33 -1.64
C CYS A 46 2.32 -1.74 -1.23
N LEU A 47 2.27 -2.06 0.06
CA LEU A 47 1.78 -3.36 0.55
C LEU A 47 0.28 -3.53 0.28
N LEU A 48 -0.53 -2.50 0.52
CA LEU A 48 -1.96 -2.52 0.21
C LEU A 48 -2.22 -2.67 -1.28
N PHE A 49 -1.43 -1.96 -2.10
CA PHE A 49 -1.48 -2.09 -3.55
C PHE A 49 -1.26 -3.56 -3.99
N ILE A 50 -0.21 -4.21 -3.48
CA ILE A 50 0.05 -5.62 -3.78
C ILE A 50 -1.12 -6.51 -3.33
N ALA A 51 -1.67 -6.30 -2.13
CA ALA A 51 -2.78 -7.09 -1.62
C ALA A 51 -4.05 -7.00 -2.48
N ASP A 52 -4.35 -5.80 -2.99
CA ASP A 52 -5.54 -5.57 -3.79
C ASP A 52 -5.38 -6.12 -5.21
N TYR A 53 -4.17 -6.04 -5.77
CA TYR A 53 -3.86 -6.42 -7.14
C TYR A 53 -3.35 -7.85 -7.33
N VAL A 54 -3.12 -8.60 -6.24
CA VAL A 54 -2.75 -10.02 -6.34
C VAL A 54 -3.76 -10.82 -7.16
N THR A 55 -5.03 -10.40 -7.21
CA THR A 55 -6.08 -11.05 -8.00
C THR A 55 -5.82 -11.07 -9.50
N ILE A 56 -4.92 -10.22 -10.02
CA ILE A 56 -4.47 -10.30 -11.42
C ILE A 56 -3.77 -11.65 -11.68
N LEU A 57 -3.11 -12.23 -10.67
CA LEU A 57 -2.48 -13.56 -10.76
C LEU A 57 -3.49 -14.71 -10.68
N GLY A 58 -4.80 -14.44 -10.61
CA GLY A 58 -5.81 -15.48 -10.44
C GLY A 58 -5.92 -16.49 -11.57
N ASN A 59 -5.39 -16.18 -12.75
CA ASN A 59 -5.28 -17.15 -13.85
C ASN A 59 -4.13 -18.15 -13.66
N PHE A 60 -3.20 -17.88 -12.74
CA PHE A 60 -1.98 -18.68 -12.52
C PHE A 60 -1.97 -19.39 -11.16
N VAL A 61 -2.82 -18.96 -10.23
CA VAL A 61 -2.76 -19.35 -8.82
C VAL A 61 -4.17 -19.68 -8.31
N SER A 62 -4.29 -20.68 -7.43
CA SER A 62 -5.58 -21.04 -6.82
C SER A 62 -6.15 -19.89 -5.99
N GLN A 63 -7.48 -19.83 -5.91
CA GLN A 63 -8.19 -18.77 -5.17
C GLN A 63 -7.79 -18.75 -3.68
N GLU A 64 -7.58 -19.90 -3.07
CA GLU A 64 -7.16 -20.02 -1.67
C GLU A 64 -5.80 -19.36 -1.40
N ILE A 65 -4.83 -19.56 -2.31
CA ILE A 65 -3.52 -18.93 -2.21
C ILE A 65 -3.64 -17.42 -2.43
N LEU A 66 -4.46 -16.97 -3.38
CA LEU A 66 -4.69 -15.53 -3.61
C LEU A 66 -5.28 -14.85 -2.37
N GLU A 67 -6.27 -15.46 -1.74
CA GLU A 67 -6.90 -14.93 -0.53
C GLU A 67 -5.91 -14.88 0.63
N THR A 68 -5.07 -15.90 0.77
CA THR A 68 -3.98 -15.93 1.75
C THR A 68 -2.98 -14.79 1.54
N ILE A 69 -2.52 -14.60 0.29
CA ILE A 69 -1.60 -13.52 -0.04
C ILE A 69 -2.24 -12.15 0.23
N ARG A 70 -3.49 -11.95 -0.18
CA ARG A 70 -4.24 -10.71 0.08
C ARG A 70 -4.33 -10.42 1.59
N ALA A 71 -4.69 -11.42 2.40
CA ALA A 71 -4.79 -11.28 3.85
C ALA A 71 -3.43 -10.98 4.50
N LEU A 72 -2.37 -11.66 4.03
CA LEU A 72 -1.00 -11.48 4.51
C LEU A 72 -0.50 -10.06 4.26
N PHE A 73 -0.61 -9.57 3.02
CA PHE A 73 -0.13 -8.23 2.66
C PHE A 73 -0.96 -7.11 3.32
N ARG A 74 -2.27 -7.27 3.49
CA ARG A 74 -3.09 -6.30 4.25
C ARG A 74 -2.70 -6.27 5.72
N THR A 75 -2.56 -7.42 6.35
CA THR A 75 -2.14 -7.51 7.75
C THR A 75 -0.75 -6.91 7.94
N ALA A 76 0.18 -7.21 7.04
CA ALA A 76 1.50 -6.59 7.03
C ALA A 76 1.39 -5.07 6.89
N ALA A 77 0.65 -4.55 5.92
CA ALA A 77 0.48 -3.11 5.72
C ALA A 77 -0.03 -2.40 6.98
N LEU A 78 -1.08 -2.94 7.60
CA LEU A 78 -1.65 -2.37 8.83
C LEU A 78 -0.68 -2.48 10.01
N SER A 79 0.08 -3.57 10.10
CA SER A 79 1.11 -3.74 11.14
C SER A 79 2.24 -2.73 10.96
N PHE A 80 2.76 -2.57 9.74
CA PHE A 80 3.78 -1.55 9.44
C PHE A 80 3.26 -0.16 9.81
N LEU A 81 2.03 0.17 9.45
CA LEU A 81 1.44 1.47 9.81
C LEU A 81 1.35 1.66 11.33
N ALA A 82 0.86 0.67 12.08
CA ALA A 82 0.69 0.76 13.53
C ALA A 82 2.05 0.84 14.27
N TYR A 83 2.94 -0.12 14.04
CA TYR A 83 4.24 -0.17 14.70
C TYR A 83 5.19 0.92 14.21
N GLY A 84 5.25 1.13 12.91
CA GLY A 84 6.06 2.18 12.31
C GLY A 84 5.58 3.57 12.73
N GLY A 85 4.27 3.78 12.85
CA GLY A 85 3.70 5.06 13.32
C GLY A 85 4.13 5.36 14.75
N SER A 86 4.03 4.37 15.64
CA SER A 86 4.51 4.49 17.03
C SER A 86 6.02 4.77 17.09
N LYS A 87 6.83 4.06 16.30
CA LYS A 87 8.29 4.27 16.28
C LYS A 87 8.68 5.67 15.78
N VAL A 88 7.95 6.21 14.80
CA VAL A 88 8.20 7.56 14.30
C VAL A 88 7.75 8.62 15.30
N ALA A 89 6.66 8.38 16.04
CA ALA A 89 6.20 9.28 17.10
C ALA A 89 7.19 9.37 18.28
N ASN A 90 7.85 8.25 18.62
CA ASN A 90 8.83 8.17 19.70
C ASN A 90 10.27 8.58 19.29
N SER A 91 10.53 8.80 18.00
CA SER A 91 11.81 9.31 17.45
C SER A 91 11.85 10.83 17.45
#